data_AF-A0A4S8KQG8-F1
#
_entry.id   AF-A0A4S8KQG8-F1
#
_cell.length_a   1.000
_cell.length_b   1.000
_cell.length_c   1.000
_cell.angle_alpha   90.00
_cell.angle_beta   90.00
_cell.angle_gamma   90.00
#
_symmetry.space_group_name_H-M   'P 1'
#
loop_
_entity.id
_entity.type
_entity.pdbx_description
1 polymer ?
#
loop_
_entity_poly.entity_id
_entity_poly.type
_entity_poly.pdbx_seq_one_letter_code
_entity_poly.pdbx_strand_id
1 'polypeptide(L)' 'EEKAKAAIKDLKQKTDKEAIFLKLDLADLKSVKEAAEEYMRKEKELHVLFNNGYV' A
#
# COMPACT_ATOMS: atom_id res chain seq x y z
N GLU A 1 7.38 -1.42 -9.01
CA GLU A 1 7.96 -0.56 -7.95
C GLU A 1 8.24 0.86 -8.42
N GLU A 2 8.81 1.09 -9.60
CA GLU A 2 9.10 2.45 -10.10
C GLU A 2 7.87 3.38 -10.14
N LYS A 3 6.73 2.90 -10.65
CA LYS A 3 5.47 3.67 -10.63
C LYS A 3 5.02 4.05 -9.21
N ALA A 4 5.23 3.15 -8.24
CA ALA A 4 4.87 3.41 -6.85
C ALA A 4 5.77 4.48 -6.23
N LYS A 5 7.09 4.43 -6.48
CA LYS A 5 8.03 5.46 -6.03
C LYS A 5 7.68 6.84 -6.61
N ALA A 6 7.35 6.89 -7.90
CA ALA A 6 6.92 8.13 -8.55
C ALA A 6 5.64 8.70 -7.92
N ALA A 7 4.64 7.85 -7.67
CA ALA A 7 3.40 8.25 -7.00
C ALA A 7 3.63 8.74 -5.57
N ILE A 8 4.48 8.06 -4.79
CA ILE A 8 4.84 8.47 -3.43
C ILE A 8 5.50 9.86 -3.44
N LYS A 9 6.41 10.11 -4.39
CA LYS A 9 7.06 11.42 -4.54
C LYS A 9 6.05 12.53 -4.83
N ASP A 10 5.12 12.29 -5.77
CA ASP A 10 4.06 13.24 -6.12
C ASP A 10 3.10 13.51 -4.93
N LEU A 11 2.70 12.45 -4.21
CA LEU A 11 1.86 12.56 -3.01
C LEU A 11 2.56 13.36 -1.90
N LYS A 12 3.86 13.11 -1.67
CA LYS A 12 4.65 13.85 -0.68
C LYS A 12 4.71 15.34 -1.03
N GLN A 13 4.89 15.69 -2.31
CA GLN A 13 4.89 17.09 -2.75
C GLN A 13 3.52 17.77 -2.57
N LYS A 14 2.41 17.04 -2.75
CA LYS A 14 1.05 17.59 -2.67
C LYS A 14 0.47 17.66 -1.27
N THR A 15 0.87 16.75 -0.38
CA THR A 15 0.22 16.55 0.92
C THR A 15 1.15 16.74 2.10
N ASP A 16 2.46 16.86 1.87
CA ASP A 16 3.53 16.83 2.88
C ASP A 16 3.56 15.53 3.72
N LYS A 17 2.83 14.49 3.28
CA LYS A 17 2.77 13.18 3.93
C LYS A 17 3.46 12.14 3.05
N GLU A 18 4.26 11.29 3.69
CA GLU A 18 4.96 10.21 3.01
C GLU A 18 4.10 8.94 2.98
N ALA A 19 3.78 8.48 1.78
CA ALA A 19 3.10 7.21 1.59
C ALA A 19 4.10 6.05 1.63
N ILE A 20 3.69 4.94 2.26
CA ILE A 20 4.49 3.71 2.35
C ILE A 20 4.01 2.74 1.28
N PHE A 21 4.93 2.27 0.44
CA PHE A 21 4.61 1.21 -0.52
C PHE A 21 4.49 -0.13 0.21
N LEU A 22 3.35 -0.79 0.03
CA LEU A 22 3.12 -2.17 0.46
C LEU A 22 2.91 -3.03 -0.80
N LYS A 23 3.74 -4.04 -0.98
CA LYS A 23 3.61 -4.96 -2.11
C LYS A 23 2.39 -5.85 -1.89
N LEU A 24 1.43 -5.80 -2.81
CA LEU A 24 0.18 -6.56 -2.76
C LEU A 24 -0.27 -6.90 -4.18
N ASP A 25 -0.49 -8.18 -4.43
CA ASP A 25 -1.24 -8.69 -5.58
C ASP A 25 -2.56 -9.28 -5.07
N LEU A 26 -3.69 -8.72 -5.49
CA LEU A 26 -5.02 -9.17 -5.07
C LEU A 26 -5.43 -10.52 -5.70
N ALA A 27 -4.79 -10.92 -6.80
CA ALA A 27 -5.05 -12.20 -7.44
C ALA A 27 -4.32 -13.36 -6.74
N ASP A 28 -3.34 -13.07 -5.87
CA ASP A 28 -2.55 -14.07 -5.14
C ASP A 28 -2.83 -14.00 -3.62
N LEU A 29 -3.53 -15.00 -3.10
CA LEU A 29 -3.83 -15.12 -1.66
C LEU A 29 -2.59 -15.17 -0.78
N LYS A 30 -1.47 -15.69 -1.27
CA LYS A 30 -0.21 -15.66 -0.54
C LYS A 30 0.30 -14.22 -0.41
N SER A 31 0.29 -13.47 -1.51
CA SER A 31 0.65 -12.05 -1.49
C SER A 31 -0.27 -11.24 -0.57
N VAL A 32 -1.57 -11.52 -0.55
CA VAL A 32 -2.53 -10.87 0.35
C VAL A 32 -2.16 -11.11 1.81
N LYS A 33 -1.86 -12.36 2.18
CA LYS A 33 -1.48 -12.71 3.55
C LYS A 33 -0.18 -12.03 3.97
N GLU A 34 0.84 -12.06 3.11
CA GLU A 34 2.13 -11.42 3.38
C GLU A 34 1.99 -9.90 3.57
N ALA A 35 1.17 -9.25 2.74
CA ALA A 35 0.89 -7.83 2.85
C ALA A 35 0.14 -7.49 4.14
N ALA A 36 -0.85 -8.29 4.53
CA ALA A 36 -1.61 -8.10 5.77
C ALA A 36 -0.71 -8.24 7.01
N GLU A 37 0.15 -9.27 7.05
CA GLU A 37 1.10 -9.45 8.14
C GLU A 37 2.11 -8.29 8.22
N GLU A 38 2.60 -7.81 7.09
CA GLU A 38 3.49 -6.64 7.04
C GLU A 38 2.78 -5.36 7.49
N TYR A 39 1.53 -5.16 7.10
CA TYR A 39 0.72 -4.04 7.57
C TYR A 39 0.54 -4.07 9.09
N MET A 40 0.14 -5.22 9.65
CA MET A 40 -0.06 -5.40 11.09
C MET A 40 1.23 -5.25 11.92
N ARG A 41 2.40 -5.50 11.32
CA ARG A 41 3.69 -5.20 11.98
C ARG A 41 3.97 -3.71 12.11
N LYS A 42 3.43 -2.90 11.19
CA LYS A 42 3.68 -1.45 11.12
C LYS A 42 2.59 -0.63 11.82
N GLU A 43 1.34 -1.07 11.70
CA GLU A 43 0.16 -0.35 12.16
C GLU A 43 -0.73 -1.26 13.00
N LYS A 44 -1.40 -0.68 14.01
CA LYS A 44 -2.28 -1.44 14.92
C LYS A 44 -3.70 -1.59 14.41
N GLU A 45 -4.15 -0.68 13.56
CA GLU A 45 -5.52 -0.61 13.08
C GLU A 45 -5.57 -0.08 11.65
N LEU A 46 -6.54 -0.59 10.88
CA LEU A 46 -6.84 -0.13 9.53
C LEU A 46 -8.16 0.63 9.55
N HIS A 47 -8.12 1.95 9.40
CA HIS A 47 -9.33 2.79 9.43
C HIS A 47 -10.12 2.73 8.12
N VAL A 48 -9.43 2.77 6.98
CA VAL A 48 -10.06 2.86 5.65
C VAL A 48 -9.25 2.04 4.64
N LEU A 49 -9.94 1.23 3.84
CA LEU A 49 -9.37 0.48 2.72
C LEU A 49 -10.05 0.89 1.41
N PHE A 50 -9.28 1.42 0.46
CA PHE A 50 -9.73 1.67 -0.90
C PHE A 50 -9.33 0.49 -1.79
N ASN A 51 -10.29 -0.36 -2.17
CA ASN A 51 -10.04 -1.51 -3.04
C ASN A 51 -10.34 -1.16 -4.50
N ASN A 52 -9.31 -0.71 -5.23
CA ASN A 52 -9.42 -0.32 -6.63
C ASN A 52 -8.65 -1.27 -7.56
N GLY A 53 -8.30 -2.48 -7.12
CA GLY A 53 -7.44 -3.40 -7.87
C GLY A 53 -8.18 -4.28 -8.89
N TYR A 54 -9.18 -3.72 -9.57
CA TYR A 54 -9.80 -4.38 -10.71
C TYR A 54 -8.80 -4.43 -11.87
N VAL A 55 -8.63 -5.62 -12.46
CA VAL A 55 -7.85 -5.83 -13.69
C VAL A 55 -8.76 -5.66 -14.89
#